data_AF-A0A9P9S5N1-F1
#
_entry.id   AF-A0A9P9S5N1-F1
#
_cell.length_a   1.000
_cell.length_b   1.000
_cell.length_c   1.000
_cell.angle_alpha   90.00
_cell.angle_beta   90.00
_cell.angle_gamma   90.00
#
_symmetry.space_group_name_H-M   'P 1'
#
loop_
_entity.id
_entity.type
_entity.pdbx_description
1 polymer ?
#
loop_
_entity_poly.entity_id
_entity_poly.type
_entity_poly.pdbx_seq_one_letter_code
_entity_poly.pdbx_strand_id
1 'polypeptide(L)'
;MKRSMFLIDVKNRTANLLSGGTTKFNTTALAVARLLSLPIVSAEGASLSDYGNKFVYISSFLVSQRDILDSLQRATDTSDAGWTITDTDVQAYIDEGPAKLVRGDMSAFLNLLISSIAKEGLGGNYESTKGVSNVVLELPEENLDDAVKVLV
;
A
#
# COMPACT_ATOMS: atom_id res chain seq x y z
N MET A 1 -12.12 13.59 9.45
CA MET A 1 -10.92 13.23 8.67
C MET A 1 -11.34 13.12 7.21
N LYS A 2 -10.83 13.98 6.30
CA LYS A 2 -11.01 13.74 4.85
C LYS A 2 -10.34 12.39 4.57
N ARG A 3 -11.08 11.40 4.07
CA ARG A 3 -10.55 10.06 3.78
C ARG A 3 -9.75 10.15 2.47
N SER A 4 -8.51 10.65 2.56
CA SER A 4 -7.52 10.50 1.51
C SER A 4 -6.63 9.32 1.87
N MET A 5 -6.45 8.39 0.94
CA MET A 5 -5.57 7.24 1.07
C MET A 5 -4.60 7.28 -0.09
N PHE A 6 -3.30 7.07 0.19
CA PHE A 6 -2.24 7.18 -0.83
C PHE A 6 -2.28 8.50 -1.63
N LEU A 7 -2.68 9.61 -0.98
CA LEU A 7 -2.86 10.93 -1.60
C LEU A 7 -3.93 10.99 -2.70
N ILE A 8 -4.88 10.05 -2.69
CA ILE A 8 -6.04 10.00 -3.56
C ILE A 8 -7.29 10.26 -2.71
N ASP A 9 -8.12 11.22 -3.11
CA ASP A 9 -9.40 11.54 -2.50
C ASP A 9 -10.51 11.28 -3.53
N VAL A 10 -11.17 10.13 -3.37
CA VAL A 10 -12.20 9.64 -4.28
C VAL A 10 -13.43 10.55 -4.29
N LYS A 11 -13.80 11.08 -3.11
CA LYS A 11 -15.00 11.93 -2.97
C LYS A 11 -14.83 13.24 -3.73
N ASN A 12 -13.66 13.84 -3.65
CA ASN A 12 -13.36 15.10 -4.32
C ASN A 12 -12.75 14.91 -5.71
N ARG A 13 -12.50 13.67 -6.14
CA ARG A 13 -11.84 13.30 -7.40
C ARG A 13 -10.52 14.03 -7.59
N THR A 14 -9.71 14.04 -6.54
CA THR A 14 -8.37 14.63 -6.57
C THR A 14 -7.31 13.56 -6.30
N ALA A 15 -6.21 13.60 -7.01
CA ALA A 15 -5.07 12.72 -6.76
C ALA A 15 -3.77 13.51 -6.86
N ASN A 16 -2.88 13.32 -5.89
CA ASN A 16 -1.51 13.79 -5.98
C ASN A 16 -0.57 12.59 -6.14
N LEU A 17 -0.10 12.38 -7.37
CA LEU A 17 0.87 11.34 -7.68
C LEU A 17 2.27 11.82 -7.27
N LEU A 18 3.08 10.92 -6.70
CA LEU A 18 4.45 11.23 -6.35
C LEU A 18 5.38 10.73 -7.46
N SER A 19 6.04 11.66 -8.16
CA SER A 19 6.89 11.40 -9.33
C SER A 19 6.22 10.45 -10.34
N GLY A 20 4.98 10.77 -10.73
CA GLY A 20 4.15 9.99 -11.63
C GLY A 20 3.44 8.79 -10.96
N GLY A 21 3.73 8.49 -9.69
CA GLY A 21 3.00 7.51 -8.90
C GLY A 21 3.16 6.07 -9.38
N THR A 22 4.29 5.75 -10.04
CA THR A 22 4.57 4.46 -10.67
C THR A 22 5.36 3.49 -9.79
N THR A 23 5.98 3.99 -8.71
CA THR A 23 6.69 3.13 -7.75
C THR A 23 5.74 2.13 -7.13
N LYS A 24 6.09 0.84 -7.25
CA LYS A 24 5.33 -0.27 -6.70
C LYS A 24 5.62 -0.43 -5.21
N PHE A 25 4.59 -0.75 -4.46
CA PHE A 25 4.66 -1.13 -3.06
C PHE A 25 3.66 -2.23 -2.75
N ASN A 26 3.99 -3.00 -1.71
CA ASN A 26 3.12 -4.03 -1.19
C ASN A 26 2.09 -3.41 -0.24
N THR A 27 0.83 -3.81 -0.36
CA THR A 27 -0.23 -3.53 0.60
C THR A 27 -0.99 -4.82 0.89
N THR A 28 -1.53 -4.95 2.10
CA THR A 28 -2.10 -6.20 2.60
C THR A 28 -3.48 -5.96 3.19
N ALA A 29 -4.42 -6.84 2.86
CA ALA A 29 -5.74 -6.92 3.48
C ALA A 29 -5.67 -7.76 4.77
N LEU A 30 -6.78 -8.35 5.21
CA LEU A 30 -6.89 -9.05 6.50
C LEU A 30 -6.23 -10.45 6.51
N ALA A 31 -4.95 -10.55 6.11
CA ALA A 31 -4.21 -11.82 6.02
C ALA A 31 -3.61 -12.29 7.36
N VAL A 32 -3.50 -11.40 8.35
CA VAL A 32 -2.94 -11.69 9.68
C VAL A 32 -3.72 -12.80 10.41
N ALA A 33 -5.03 -12.89 10.18
CA ALA A 33 -5.87 -13.92 10.80
C ALA A 33 -5.44 -15.35 10.42
N ARG A 34 -5.00 -15.57 9.17
CA ARG A 34 -4.54 -16.89 8.71
C ARG A 34 -3.22 -17.28 9.36
N LEU A 35 -2.25 -16.36 9.40
CA LEU A 35 -0.99 -16.58 10.11
C LEU A 35 -1.23 -16.95 11.58
N LEU A 36 -2.09 -16.20 12.27
CA LEU A 36 -2.40 -16.44 13.68
C LEU A 36 -3.25 -17.69 13.94
N SER A 37 -3.83 -18.28 12.90
CA SER A 37 -4.59 -19.54 12.99
C SER A 37 -3.74 -20.80 12.83
N LEU A 38 -2.46 -20.66 12.47
CA LEU A 38 -1.55 -21.80 12.34
C LEU A 38 -1.32 -22.49 13.69
N PRO A 39 -1.12 -23.81 13.70
CA PRO A 39 -0.69 -24.51 14.91
C PRO A 39 0.70 -24.01 15.34
N ILE A 40 1.00 -24.11 16.64
CA ILE A 40 2.32 -23.71 17.18
C ILE A 40 3.43 -24.55 16.53
N VAL A 41 3.23 -25.86 16.46
CA VAL A 41 4.11 -26.83 15.81
C VAL A 41 3.23 -27.73 14.94
N SER A 42 3.68 -28.06 13.73
CA SER A 42 3.02 -29.04 12.88
C SER A 42 4.01 -30.10 12.38
N ALA A 43 3.54 -31.33 12.21
CA ALA A 43 4.28 -32.37 11.50
C ALA A 43 4.09 -32.30 9.98
N GLU A 44 2.98 -31.68 9.53
CA GLU A 44 2.61 -31.52 8.13
C GLU A 44 2.09 -30.09 7.90
N GLY A 45 2.62 -29.39 6.89
CA GLY A 45 2.24 -28.00 6.59
C GLY A 45 2.90 -26.94 7.47
N ALA A 46 2.45 -25.69 7.33
CA ALA A 46 3.05 -24.54 8.00
C ALA A 46 2.64 -24.42 9.48
N SER A 47 3.54 -23.91 10.31
CA SER A 47 3.35 -23.69 11.74
C SER A 47 3.92 -22.34 12.18
N LEU A 48 3.50 -21.84 13.35
CA LEU A 48 4.09 -20.63 13.92
C LEU A 48 5.58 -20.81 14.22
N SER A 49 6.02 -22.02 14.56
CA SER A 49 7.43 -22.31 14.84
C SER A 49 8.35 -22.09 13.63
N ASP A 50 7.83 -22.22 12.40
CA ASP A 50 8.58 -21.97 11.17
C ASP A 50 9.00 -20.49 11.04
N TYR A 51 8.22 -19.61 11.66
CA TYR A 51 8.40 -18.16 11.68
C TYR A 51 8.99 -17.63 12.99
N GLY A 52 9.37 -18.51 13.93
CA GLY A 52 9.99 -18.11 15.19
C GLY A 52 11.24 -17.24 14.97
N ASN A 53 11.21 -16.01 15.49
CA ASN A 53 12.27 -15.00 15.32
C ASN A 53 12.59 -14.63 13.86
N LYS A 54 11.63 -14.81 12.94
CA LYS A 54 11.75 -14.40 11.53
C LYS A 54 10.64 -13.43 11.17
N PHE A 55 10.89 -12.61 10.14
CA PHE A 55 9.83 -11.81 9.54
C PHE A 55 8.90 -12.69 8.71
N VAL A 56 7.60 -12.35 8.72
CA VAL A 56 6.61 -12.89 7.80
C VAL A 56 6.26 -11.77 6.82
N TYR A 57 6.50 -12.00 5.54
CA TYR A 57 6.15 -11.05 4.49
C TYR A 57 4.89 -11.54 3.79
N ILE A 58 3.86 -10.71 3.78
CA ILE A 58 2.58 -11.00 3.14
C ILE A 58 2.26 -9.85 2.21
N SER A 59 1.64 -10.12 1.07
CA SER A 59 1.26 -9.09 0.10
C SER A 59 -0.11 -9.44 -0.49
N SER A 60 -1.14 -8.64 -0.26
CA SER A 60 -2.39 -8.80 -1.02
C SER A 60 -2.24 -8.22 -2.42
N PHE A 61 -1.57 -7.07 -2.52
CA PHE A 61 -1.36 -6.37 -3.79
C PHE A 61 0.05 -5.80 -3.85
N LEU A 62 0.71 -5.97 -5.00
CA LEU A 62 1.91 -5.23 -5.39
C LEU A 62 1.52 -4.18 -6.44
N VAL A 63 1.28 -2.94 -5.97
CA VAL A 63 0.61 -1.89 -6.75
C VAL A 63 1.31 -0.54 -6.58
N SER A 64 0.98 0.41 -7.43
CA SER A 64 1.43 1.80 -7.39
C SER A 64 0.25 2.74 -7.16
N GLN A 65 0.51 4.04 -6.89
CA GLN A 65 -0.58 5.03 -6.80
C GLN A 65 -1.38 5.09 -8.10
N ARG A 66 -0.71 4.95 -9.25
CA ARG A 66 -1.38 4.96 -10.56
C ARG A 66 -2.32 3.78 -10.73
N ASP A 67 -1.91 2.56 -10.37
CA ASP A 67 -2.78 1.37 -10.46
C ASP A 67 -4.04 1.54 -9.60
N ILE A 68 -3.88 2.11 -8.40
CA ILE A 68 -4.99 2.37 -7.48
C ILE A 68 -5.95 3.39 -8.09
N LEU A 69 -5.43 4.49 -8.65
CA LEU A 69 -6.26 5.51 -9.29
C LEU A 69 -6.98 4.96 -10.53
N ASP A 70 -6.31 4.15 -11.35
CA ASP A 70 -6.93 3.51 -12.52
C ASP A 70 -8.06 2.56 -12.10
N SER A 71 -7.84 1.79 -11.03
CA SER A 71 -8.85 0.89 -10.48
C SER A 71 -10.08 1.65 -9.96
N LEU A 72 -9.86 2.75 -9.24
CA LEU A 72 -10.92 3.65 -8.78
C LEU A 72 -11.71 4.26 -9.94
N GLN A 73 -11.01 4.67 -11.00
CA GLN A 73 -11.62 5.24 -12.20
C GLN A 73 -12.50 4.20 -12.90
N ARG A 74 -12.01 2.98 -13.09
CA ARG A 74 -12.83 1.87 -13.63
C ARG A 74 -14.05 1.58 -12.74
N ALA A 75 -13.88 1.53 -11.43
CA ALA A 75 -14.96 1.23 -10.49
C ALA A 75 -16.03 2.32 -10.43
N THR A 76 -15.68 3.57 -10.77
CA THR A 76 -16.58 4.72 -10.71
C THR A 76 -17.03 5.22 -12.08
N ASP A 77 -16.70 4.50 -13.15
CA ASP A 77 -16.92 4.92 -14.55
C ASP A 77 -16.43 6.35 -14.82
N THR A 78 -15.22 6.66 -14.33
CA THR A 78 -14.53 7.93 -14.57
C THR A 78 -13.20 7.70 -15.28
N SER A 79 -12.53 8.79 -15.65
CA SER A 79 -11.20 8.78 -16.26
C SER A 79 -10.40 9.99 -15.75
N ASP A 80 -9.12 10.08 -16.09
CA ASP A 80 -8.26 11.21 -15.70
C ASP A 80 -8.90 12.59 -16.04
N ALA A 81 -9.67 12.69 -17.12
CA ALA A 81 -10.38 13.93 -17.49
C ALA A 81 -11.42 14.39 -16.45
N GLY A 82 -11.93 13.48 -15.64
CA GLY A 82 -12.89 13.74 -14.55
C GLY A 82 -12.23 13.99 -13.19
N TRP A 83 -10.89 14.03 -13.13
CA TRP A 83 -10.11 14.14 -11.90
C TRP A 83 -9.17 15.35 -11.95
N THR A 84 -8.92 15.96 -10.80
CA THR A 84 -7.80 16.91 -10.65
C THR A 84 -6.57 16.11 -10.22
N ILE A 85 -5.68 15.85 -11.17
CA ILE A 85 -4.45 15.08 -10.94
C ILE A 85 -3.27 16.04 -10.90
N THR A 86 -2.53 16.02 -9.81
CA THR A 86 -1.25 16.73 -9.65
C THR A 86 -0.11 15.73 -9.56
N ASP A 87 1.08 16.17 -9.90
CA ASP A 87 2.31 15.39 -9.75
C ASP A 87 3.30 16.18 -8.88
N THR A 88 3.74 15.59 -7.78
CA THR A 88 4.71 16.17 -6.85
C THR A 88 5.98 15.33 -6.90
N ASP A 89 7.14 15.98 -7.00
CA ASP A 89 8.40 15.27 -6.88
C ASP A 89 8.51 14.55 -5.52
N VAL A 90 8.81 13.25 -5.55
CA VAL A 90 8.84 12.42 -4.35
C VAL A 90 9.91 12.87 -3.36
N GLN A 91 11.05 13.39 -3.83
CA GLN A 91 12.10 13.89 -2.93
C GLN A 91 11.66 15.19 -2.26
N ALA A 92 11.05 16.11 -3.00
CA ALA A 92 10.47 17.32 -2.43
C ALA A 92 9.39 16.99 -1.38
N TYR A 93 8.55 15.98 -1.64
CA TYR A 93 7.53 15.52 -0.68
C TYR A 93 8.14 14.93 0.60
N ILE A 94 9.27 14.21 0.49
CA ILE A 94 10.05 13.70 1.63
C ILE A 94 10.59 14.88 2.45
N ASP A 95 11.24 15.83 1.77
CA ASP A 95 11.95 16.95 2.41
C ASP A 95 10.98 17.94 3.10
N GLU A 96 9.74 18.01 2.64
CA GLU A 96 8.68 18.81 3.27
C GLU A 96 8.28 18.29 4.66
N GLY A 97 8.36 16.97 4.88
CA GLY A 97 7.94 16.31 6.12
C GLY A 97 8.63 16.89 7.37
N PRO A 98 9.97 16.89 7.45
CA PRO A 98 10.70 17.50 8.55
C PRO A 98 10.33 18.97 8.80
N ALA A 99 10.16 19.77 7.73
CA ALA A 99 9.79 21.18 7.85
C ALA A 99 8.38 21.39 8.43
N LYS A 100 7.45 20.46 8.18
CA LYS A 100 6.12 20.43 8.81
C LYS A 100 6.21 20.02 10.28
N LEU A 101 7.00 18.99 10.62
CA LEU A 101 7.21 18.56 12.01
C LEU A 101 7.77 19.68 12.90
N VAL A 102 8.78 20.41 12.42
CA VAL A 102 9.38 21.53 13.16
C VAL A 102 8.35 22.61 13.51
N ARG A 103 7.31 22.78 12.69
CA ARG A 103 6.21 23.74 12.90
C ARG A 103 5.04 23.16 13.71
N GLY A 104 5.15 21.93 14.21
CA GLY A 104 4.09 21.25 14.95
C GLY A 104 2.94 20.74 14.06
N ASP A 105 3.11 20.70 12.74
CA ASP A 105 2.12 20.16 11.82
C ASP A 105 2.23 18.63 11.74
N MET A 106 1.30 17.96 12.41
CA MET A 106 1.23 16.50 12.50
C MET A 106 0.86 15.83 11.17
N SER A 107 0.46 16.57 10.13
CA SER A 107 0.27 16.00 8.79
C SER A 107 1.58 15.45 8.22
N ALA A 108 2.74 15.90 8.73
CA ALA A 108 4.06 15.38 8.37
C ALA A 108 4.24 13.86 8.60
N PHE A 109 3.48 13.26 9.52
CA PHE A 109 3.50 11.80 9.68
C PHE A 109 2.99 11.08 8.43
N LEU A 110 2.04 11.67 7.70
CA LEU A 110 1.60 11.16 6.40
C LEU A 110 2.70 11.33 5.35
N ASN A 111 3.49 12.40 5.40
CA ASN A 111 4.67 12.53 4.54
C ASN A 111 5.61 11.35 4.76
N LEU A 112 5.95 11.01 6.01
CA LEU A 112 6.85 9.90 6.34
C LEU A 112 6.28 8.55 5.87
N LEU A 113 5.01 8.26 6.18
CA LEU A 113 4.36 6.99 5.84
C LEU A 113 4.21 6.78 4.33
N ILE A 114 3.78 7.79 3.59
CA ILE A 114 3.64 7.68 2.13
C ILE A 114 5.02 7.64 1.47
N SER A 115 5.98 8.42 1.97
CA SER A 115 7.34 8.42 1.43
C SER A 115 8.02 7.06 1.50
N SER A 116 7.80 6.28 2.58
CA SER A 116 8.43 4.95 2.71
C SER A 116 8.01 3.95 1.63
N ILE A 117 6.88 4.20 0.96
CA ILE A 117 6.35 3.33 -0.11
C ILE A 117 6.41 3.97 -1.50
N ALA A 118 6.50 5.30 -1.59
CA ALA A 118 6.46 6.04 -2.85
C ALA A 118 7.83 6.23 -3.52
N LYS A 119 8.94 5.84 -2.87
CA LYS A 119 10.29 5.92 -3.43
C LYS A 119 10.99 4.56 -3.40
N GLU A 120 11.60 4.21 -4.52
CA GLU A 120 12.41 3.00 -4.62
C GLU A 120 13.57 2.99 -3.60
N GLY A 121 13.88 1.80 -3.10
CA GLY A 121 14.92 1.59 -2.10
C GLY A 121 14.51 1.87 -0.64
N LEU A 122 13.29 2.39 -0.40
CA LEU A 122 12.80 2.64 0.97
C LEU A 122 11.97 1.49 1.57
N GLY A 123 11.90 0.34 0.88
CA GLY A 123 11.28 -0.88 1.40
C GLY A 123 9.82 -1.09 1.04
N GLY A 124 9.23 -0.24 0.19
CA GLY A 124 7.85 -0.41 -0.29
C GLY A 124 7.60 -1.72 -1.03
N ASN A 125 8.51 -2.12 -1.93
CA ASN A 125 8.45 -3.40 -2.66
C ASN A 125 9.38 -4.44 -2.00
N TYR A 126 9.00 -4.96 -0.85
CA TYR A 126 9.76 -6.02 -0.19
C TYR A 126 9.65 -7.36 -0.90
N GLU A 127 8.56 -7.61 -1.63
CA GLU A 127 8.35 -8.87 -2.35
C GLU A 127 9.48 -9.17 -3.36
N SER A 128 9.95 -8.15 -4.08
CA SER A 128 11.06 -8.26 -5.04
C SER A 128 12.40 -8.71 -4.42
N THR A 129 12.61 -8.51 -3.12
CA THR A 129 13.90 -8.79 -2.45
C THR A 129 13.82 -9.85 -1.37
N LYS A 130 12.65 -10.03 -0.73
CA LYS A 130 12.42 -10.95 0.39
C LYS A 130 11.52 -12.12 0.04
N GLY A 131 10.78 -12.04 -1.07
CA GLY A 131 9.66 -12.94 -1.35
C GLY A 131 8.48 -12.71 -0.39
N VAL A 132 7.43 -13.52 -0.56
CA VAL A 132 6.23 -13.49 0.28
C VAL A 132 5.83 -14.90 0.70
N SER A 133 5.14 -15.01 1.84
CA SER A 133 4.67 -16.27 2.43
C SER A 133 3.25 -16.64 1.99
N ASN A 134 2.63 -15.91 1.06
CA ASN A 134 1.23 -16.09 0.65
C ASN A 134 0.86 -17.53 0.33
N VAL A 135 1.68 -18.22 -0.49
CA VAL A 135 1.42 -19.62 -0.89
C VAL A 135 1.48 -20.57 0.30
N VAL A 136 2.49 -20.40 1.16
CA VAL A 136 2.66 -21.23 2.37
C VAL A 136 1.52 -21.01 3.36
N LEU A 137 0.99 -19.79 3.40
CA LEU A 137 -0.15 -19.41 4.24
C LEU A 137 -1.50 -19.66 3.58
N GLU A 138 -1.53 -20.25 2.38
CA GLU A 138 -2.72 -20.55 1.58
C GLU A 138 -3.64 -19.32 1.44
N LEU A 139 -3.04 -18.14 1.30
CA LEU A 139 -3.79 -16.91 1.12
C LEU A 139 -4.40 -16.89 -0.29
N PRO A 140 -5.68 -16.49 -0.41
CA PRO A 140 -6.29 -16.35 -1.73
C PRO A 140 -5.58 -15.25 -2.53
N GLU A 141 -5.49 -15.44 -3.83
CA GLU A 141 -5.11 -14.35 -4.73
C GLU A 141 -6.28 -13.35 -4.81
N GLU A 142 -5.97 -12.07 -4.61
CA GLU A 142 -6.98 -11.01 -4.59
C GLU A 142 -6.89 -10.18 -5.87
N ASN A 143 -8.05 -9.74 -6.38
CA ASN A 143 -8.12 -8.82 -7.50
C ASN A 143 -8.33 -7.38 -6.99
N LEU A 144 -7.45 -6.46 -7.40
CA LEU A 144 -7.51 -5.06 -6.98
C LEU A 144 -8.84 -4.40 -7.35
N ASP A 145 -9.36 -4.63 -8.56
CA ASP A 145 -10.60 -3.99 -9.01
C ASP A 145 -11.80 -4.48 -8.23
N ASP A 146 -11.86 -5.76 -7.87
CA ASP A 146 -12.93 -6.29 -7.04
C ASP A 146 -12.85 -5.75 -5.60
N ALA A 147 -11.64 -5.60 -5.06
CA ALA A 147 -11.42 -4.99 -3.76
C ALA A 147 -11.76 -3.48 -3.74
N VAL A 148 -11.53 -2.76 -4.84
CA VAL A 148 -11.87 -1.34 -4.94
C VAL A 148 -13.38 -1.13 -5.15
N LYS A 149 -14.04 -1.96 -5.96
CA LYS A 149 -15.50 -1.88 -6.21
C LYS A 149 -16.34 -1.94 -4.93
N VAL A 150 -15.91 -2.69 -3.92
CA VAL A 150 -16.65 -2.79 -2.64
C VAL A 150 -16.53 -1.54 -1.76
N LEU A 151 -15.64 -0.60 -2.10
CA LEU A 151 -15.36 0.61 -1.31
C LEU A 151 -15.99 1.89 -1.88
N VAL A 152 -16.49 1.87 -3.12
CA VAL A 152 -16.97 3.05 -3.86
C VAL A 152 -18.48 3.05 -4.06
#